data_AF-A0A388PFR5-F1
#
_entry.id   AF-A0A388PFR5-F1
#
_cell.length_a   1.000
_cell.length_b   1.000
_cell.length_c   1.000
_cell.angle_alpha   90.00
_cell.angle_beta   90.00
_cell.angle_gamma   90.00
#
_symmetry.space_group_name_H-M   'P 1'
#
loop_
_entity.id
_entity.type
_entity.pdbx_description
1 polymer ?
#
loop_
_entity_poly.entity_id
_entity_poly.type
_entity_poly.pdbx_seq_one_letter_code
_entity_poly.pdbx_strand_id
1 'polypeptide(L)'
;MDEGVLINTAGKLSDGRTFAGASQLKSVLKTGQREVYPDFSSKLLIYGLGRGLEFYDEPTLDKMVLSVQKGENRFSAVVMAVVLSEPFRLRRGISQVESVQTPPKRNNLFLP
;
A
#
# COMPACT_ATOMS: atom_id res chain seq x y z
N MET A 1 1.35 -39.24 3.58
CA MET A 1 2.09 -38.67 2.43
C MET A 1 1.03 -38.04 1.57
N ASP A 2 0.90 -36.71 1.61
CA ASP A 2 -0.05 -36.03 0.73
C ASP A 2 0.56 -36.03 -0.68
N GLU A 3 -0.05 -36.81 -1.56
CA GLU A 3 0.27 -36.87 -2.98
C GLU A 3 0.00 -35.50 -3.60
N GLY A 4 0.97 -35.01 -4.37
CA GLY A 4 0.97 -33.67 -4.96
C GLY A 4 -0.30 -33.39 -5.76
N VAL A 5 -1.18 -32.58 -5.18
CA VAL A 5 -2.37 -32.09 -5.86
C VAL A 5 -1.94 -31.25 -7.06
N LEU A 6 -2.44 -31.59 -8.25
CA LEU A 6 -2.24 -30.79 -9.45
C LEU A 6 -2.82 -29.39 -9.23
N ILE A 7 -1.93 -28.39 -9.20
CA ILE A 7 -2.32 -26.99 -9.03
C ILE A 7 -2.92 -26.49 -10.34
N ASN A 8 -4.20 -26.14 -10.33
CA ASN A 8 -4.81 -25.39 -11.43
C ASN A 8 -4.35 -23.93 -11.36
N THR A 9 -3.55 -23.51 -12.34
CA THR A 9 -3.02 -22.14 -12.43
C THR A 9 -3.82 -21.23 -13.35
N ALA A 10 -4.94 -21.71 -13.90
CA ALA A 10 -5.77 -20.95 -14.83
C ALA A 10 -6.67 -19.93 -14.10
N GLY A 11 -6.93 -18.80 -14.76
CA GLY A 11 -7.78 -17.74 -14.22
C GLY A 11 -8.37 -16.84 -15.30
N LYS A 12 -9.28 -15.97 -14.87
CA LYS A 12 -10.00 -14.99 -15.72
C LYS A 12 -9.95 -13.61 -15.05
N LEU A 13 -9.62 -12.58 -15.82
CA LEU A 13 -9.62 -11.18 -15.39
C LEU A 13 -11.04 -10.61 -15.45
N SER A 14 -11.26 -9.49 -14.76
CA SER A 14 -12.53 -8.75 -14.73
C SER A 14 -13.01 -8.29 -16.10
N ASP A 15 -12.09 -8.06 -17.04
CA ASP A 15 -12.37 -7.70 -18.44
C ASP A 15 -12.68 -8.90 -19.35
N GLY A 16 -12.66 -10.12 -18.80
CA GLY A 16 -12.98 -11.35 -19.53
C GLY A 16 -11.77 -12.09 -20.11
N ARG A 17 -10.56 -11.52 -20.11
CA ARG A 17 -9.34 -12.20 -20.58
C ARG A 17 -9.00 -13.39 -19.70
N THR A 18 -8.51 -14.48 -20.28
CA THR A 18 -8.10 -15.69 -19.54
C THR A 18 -6.59 -15.90 -19.62
N PHE A 19 -6.05 -16.63 -18.64
CA PHE A 19 -4.66 -17.06 -18.62
C PHE A 19 -4.57 -18.46 -18.02
N ALA A 20 -3.63 -19.28 -18.47
CA ALA A 20 -3.44 -20.66 -18.00
C ALA A 20 -2.40 -20.77 -16.88
N GLY A 21 -1.63 -19.72 -16.61
CA GLY A 21 -0.62 -19.71 -15.54
C GLY A 21 0.20 -18.42 -15.48
N ALA A 22 1.21 -18.40 -14.61
CA ALA A 22 1.96 -17.18 -14.26
C ALA A 22 2.65 -16.49 -15.46
N SER A 23 3.14 -17.25 -16.44
CA SER A 23 3.77 -16.68 -17.64
C SER A 23 2.76 -15.95 -18.54
N GLN A 24 1.57 -16.53 -18.72
CA GLN A 24 0.50 -15.89 -19.47
C GLN A 24 -0.10 -14.72 -18.69
N LEU A 25 -0.24 -14.83 -17.37
CA LEU A 25 -0.66 -13.70 -16.53
C LEU A 25 0.26 -12.50 -16.70
N LYS A 26 1.59 -12.70 -16.67
CA LYS A 26 2.56 -11.63 -16.93
C LYS A 26 2.35 -10.96 -18.29
N SER A 27 2.02 -11.74 -19.31
CA SER A 27 1.76 -11.23 -20.67
C SER A 27 0.46 -10.41 -20.72
N VAL A 28 -0.59 -10.89 -20.07
CA VAL A 28 -1.87 -10.18 -19.95
C VAL A 28 -1.71 -8.86 -19.20
N LEU A 29 -0.98 -8.84 -18.07
CA LEU A 29 -0.71 -7.62 -17.31
C LEU A 29 0.12 -6.60 -18.11
N LYS A 30 1.06 -7.05 -18.94
CA LYS A 30 1.82 -6.16 -19.86
C LYS A 30 0.95 -5.50 -20.92
N THR A 31 -0.16 -6.11 -21.32
CA THR A 31 -1.09 -5.49 -22.29
C THR A 31 -2.07 -4.52 -21.62
N GLY A 32 -2.42 -4.75 -20.35
CA GLY A 32 -3.32 -3.90 -19.55
C GLY A 32 -2.63 -2.83 -18.70
N GLN A 33 -1.41 -2.42 -19.05
CA GLN A 33 -0.53 -1.60 -18.20
C GLN A 33 -1.23 -0.38 -17.57
N ARG A 34 -2.04 0.38 -18.32
CA ARG A 34 -2.70 1.60 -17.79
C ARG A 34 -3.64 1.33 -16.61
N GLU A 35 -4.28 0.18 -16.55
CA GLU A 35 -5.25 -0.18 -15.51
C GLU A 35 -4.59 -0.89 -14.33
N VAL A 36 -3.49 -1.62 -14.58
CA VAL A 36 -2.82 -2.42 -13.56
C VAL A 36 -2.02 -1.55 -12.58
N TYR A 37 -1.35 -0.50 -13.05
CA TYR A 37 -0.46 0.29 -12.19
C TYR A 37 -1.17 1.11 -11.10
N PRO A 38 -2.35 1.72 -11.31
CA PRO A 38 -3.09 2.36 -10.23
C PRO A 38 -3.44 1.40 -9.09
N ASP A 39 -4.05 0.25 -9.42
CA ASP A 39 -4.41 -0.77 -8.44
C ASP A 39 -3.20 -1.35 -7.73
N PHE A 40 -2.12 -1.59 -8.48
CA PHE A 40 -0.88 -2.08 -7.92
C PHE A 40 -0.22 -1.05 -6.99
N SER A 41 -0.23 0.23 -7.35
CA SER A 41 0.31 1.33 -6.54
C SER A 41 -0.47 1.46 -5.23
N SER A 42 -1.80 1.32 -5.28
CA SER A 42 -2.68 1.31 -4.10
C SER A 42 -2.33 0.16 -3.15
N LYS A 43 -2.24 -1.07 -3.66
CA LYS A 43 -1.86 -2.24 -2.85
C LYS A 43 -0.44 -2.12 -2.27
N LEU A 44 0.50 -1.56 -3.03
CA LEU A 44 1.86 -1.36 -2.55
C LEU A 44 1.94 -0.26 -1.49
N LEU A 45 1.12 0.79 -1.62
CA LEU A 45 0.99 1.82 -0.59
C LEU A 45 0.42 1.22 0.70
N ILE A 46 -0.68 0.45 0.64
CA ILE A 46 -1.24 -0.28 1.78
C ILE A 46 -0.16 -1.12 2.47
N TYR A 47 0.60 -1.90 1.69
CA TYR A 47 1.70 -2.69 2.20
C TYR A 47 2.76 -1.84 2.91
N GLY A 48 3.17 -0.73 2.29
CA GLY A 48 4.16 0.19 2.87
C GLY A 48 3.68 0.93 4.11
N LEU A 49 2.38 1.19 4.23
CA LEU A 49 1.77 1.86 5.39
C LEU A 49 1.45 0.91 6.54
N GLY A 50 1.21 -0.38 6.24
CA GLY A 50 0.73 -1.37 7.22
C GLY A 50 -0.72 -1.14 7.66
N ARG A 51 -1.48 -0.33 6.92
CA ARG A 51 -2.91 -0.04 7.12
C ARG A 51 -3.62 0.03 5.78
N GLY A 52 -4.95 -0.10 5.80
CA GLY A 52 -5.78 0.22 4.63
C GLY A 52 -5.67 1.70 4.25
N LEU A 53 -6.16 2.04 3.06
CA LEU A 53 -6.28 3.42 2.62
C LEU A 53 -7.49 4.10 3.26
N GLU A 54 -7.33 5.38 3.54
CA GLU A 54 -8.36 6.26 4.05
C GLU A 54 -8.76 7.27 2.97
N PHE A 55 -9.90 7.94 3.14
CA PHE A 55 -10.39 8.93 2.17
C PHE A 55 -9.35 10.01 1.83
N TYR A 56 -8.53 10.41 2.81
CA TYR A 56 -7.48 11.41 2.61
C TYR A 56 -6.23 10.89 1.86
N ASP A 57 -6.11 9.59 1.59
CA ASP A 57 -5.00 9.03 0.80
C ASP A 57 -5.27 9.08 -0.72
N GLU A 58 -6.52 9.31 -1.15
CA GLU A 58 -6.90 9.35 -2.57
C GLU A 58 -6.10 10.41 -3.38
N PRO A 59 -5.93 11.66 -2.92
CA PRO A 59 -5.10 12.64 -3.63
C PRO A 59 -3.62 12.24 -3.72
N THR A 60 -3.13 11.42 -2.78
CA THR A 60 -1.78 10.89 -2.82
C THR A 60 -1.66 9.83 -3.91
N LEU A 61 -2.63 8.92 -4.01
CA LEU A 61 -2.66 7.91 -5.06
C LEU A 61 -2.67 8.54 -6.46
N ASP A 62 -3.48 9.57 -6.68
CA ASP A 62 -3.52 10.28 -7.97
C ASP A 62 -2.15 10.84 -8.36
N LYS A 63 -1.47 11.51 -7.40
CA LYS A 63 -0.10 12.03 -7.60
C LYS A 63 0.89 10.90 -7.89
N MET A 64 0.76 9.76 -7.22
CA MET A 64 1.61 8.59 -7.43
C MET A 64 1.41 8.02 -8.84
N VAL A 65 0.17 7.84 -9.28
CA VAL A 65 -0.15 7.34 -10.63
C VAL A 65 0.44 8.23 -11.71
N LEU A 66 0.29 9.55 -11.58
CA LEU A 66 0.91 10.51 -12.51
C LEU A 66 2.44 10.42 -12.51
N SER A 67 3.06 10.21 -11.34
CA SER A 67 4.52 10.06 -11.20
C SER A 67 5.02 8.76 -11.82
N VAL A 68 4.26 7.67 -11.67
CA VAL A 68 4.54 6.36 -12.28
C VAL A 68 4.45 6.44 -13.80
N GLN A 69 3.44 7.11 -14.34
CA GLN A 69 3.30 7.32 -15.78
C GLN A 69 4.47 8.12 -16.37
N LYS A 70 4.95 9.15 -15.67
CA LYS A 70 6.17 9.90 -16.05
C LYS A 70 7.43 9.02 -16.04
N GLY A 71 7.48 8.01 -15.17
CA GLY A 71 8.53 6.99 -15.13
C GLY A 71 8.30 5.81 -16.09
N GLU A 72 7.53 6.01 -17.16
CA GLU A 72 7.19 4.99 -18.17
C GLU A 72 6.55 3.73 -17.58
N ASN A 73 5.82 3.89 -16.47
CA ASN A 73 5.22 2.81 -15.71
C ASN A 73 6.20 1.72 -15.26
N ARG A 74 7.48 2.05 -15.03
CA ARG A 74 8.45 1.09 -14.50
C ARG A 74 8.11 0.73 -13.06
N PHE A 75 8.34 -0.52 -12.68
CA PHE A 75 8.16 -0.97 -11.30
C PHE A 75 8.96 -0.11 -10.30
N SER A 76 10.19 0.28 -10.65
CA SER A 76 11.01 1.18 -9.84
C SER A 76 10.38 2.56 -9.64
N ALA A 77 9.62 3.06 -10.63
CA ALA A 77 8.88 4.32 -10.49
C ALA A 77 7.73 4.19 -9.49
N VAL A 78 7.06 3.03 -9.43
CA VAL A 78 6.02 2.75 -8.42
C VAL A 78 6.61 2.76 -7.02
N VAL A 79 7.73 2.06 -6.81
CA VAL A 79 8.42 2.04 -5.52
C VAL A 79 8.83 3.45 -5.11
N MET A 80 9.40 4.23 -6.03
CA MET A 80 9.80 5.61 -5.77
C MET A 80 8.59 6.49 -5.41
N ALA A 81 7.46 6.35 -6.13
CA ALA A 81 6.24 7.08 -5.84
C ALA A 81 5.68 6.75 -4.44
N VAL A 82 5.74 5.48 -4.01
CA VAL A 82 5.36 5.07 -2.64
C VAL A 82 6.29 5.71 -1.60
N VAL A 83 7.61 5.55 -1.76
CA VAL A 83 8.60 6.03 -0.79
C VAL A 83 8.57 7.55 -0.64
N LEU A 84 8.27 8.28 -1.73
CA LEU A 84 8.16 9.73 -1.72
C LEU A 84 6.79 10.26 -1.28
N SER A 85 5.79 9.39 -1.12
CA SER A 85 4.43 9.78 -0.74
C SER A 85 4.37 10.37 0.67
N GLU A 86 3.47 11.35 0.87
CA GLU A 86 3.21 11.94 2.18
C GLU A 86 2.82 10.91 3.25
N PRO A 87 1.84 10.00 3.06
CA PRO A 87 1.48 9.04 4.10
C PRO A 87 2.64 8.10 4.47
N PHE A 88 3.53 7.78 3.53
CA PHE A 88 4.72 6.97 3.82
C PHE A 88 5.77 7.75 4.61
N ARG A 89 6.08 8.99 4.17
CA ARG A 89 7.14 9.83 4.78
C ARG A 89 6.74 10.45 6.10
N LEU A 90 5.47 10.83 6.23
CA LEU A 90 4.92 11.52 7.40
C LEU A 90 4.24 10.55 8.37
N ARG A 91 4.50 9.23 8.23
CA ARG A 91 4.12 8.25 9.24
C ARG A 91 4.58 8.78 10.59
N ARG A 92 3.63 9.19 11.43
CA ARG A 92 3.88 9.45 12.85
C ARG A 92 4.40 8.13 13.37
N GLY A 93 5.70 8.03 13.57
CA GLY A 93 6.30 6.90 14.22
C GLY A 93 5.55 6.69 15.52
N ILE A 94 5.41 5.43 15.93
CA ILE A 94 4.99 5.04 17.28
C ILE A 94 6.14 5.40 18.25
N SER A 95 6.51 6.69 18.21
CA SER A 95 7.56 7.40 18.92
C SER A 95 7.03 8.79 19.28
N GLN A 96 5.70 8.94 19.38
CA GLN A 96 5.20 9.68 20.52
C GLN A 96 5.37 8.72 21.70
N VAL A 97 6.57 8.74 22.29
CA VAL A 97 6.72 8.29 23.68
C VAL A 97 5.60 9.01 24.41
N GLU A 98 4.63 8.28 24.95
CA GLU A 98 3.60 8.87 25.79
C GLU A 98 4.34 9.70 26.84
N SER A 99 4.28 11.03 26.74
CA SER A 99 4.51 11.86 27.89
C SER A 99 3.35 11.52 28.81
N VAL A 100 3.57 10.56 29.70
CA VAL A 100 2.68 10.31 30.83
C VAL A 100 2.68 11.60 31.64
N GLN A 101 1.80 12.53 31.27
CA GLN A 101 1.39 13.62 32.15
C GLN A 101 0.65 12.94 33.30
N THR A 102 1.39 12.57 34.33
CA THR A 102 0.77 12.26 35.61
C THR A 102 0.17 13.58 36.10
N PRO A 103 -1.14 13.67 36.36
CA PRO A 103 -1.72 14.89 36.89
C PRO A 103 -1.00 15.25 38.21
N PRO A 104 -0.70 16.54 38.45
CA PRO A 104 0.04 16.92 39.64
C PRO A 104 -0.72 16.42 40.87
N LYS A 105 -0.02 15.67 41.74
CA LYS A 105 -0.55 15.29 43.06
C LYS A 105 -1.01 16.58 43.73
N ARG A 106 -2.32 16.71 43.99
CA ARG A 106 -2.83 17.76 44.89
C ARG A 106 -2.07 17.61 46.20
N ASN A 107 -1.19 18.56 46.49
CA ASN A 107 -0.62 18.73 47.80
C ASN A 107 -1.76 19.11 48.75
N ASN A 108 -2.29 18.13 49.48
CA ASN A 108 -3.01 18.42 50.72
C ASN A 108 -1.96 18.82 51.76
N LEU A 109 -1.62 20.10 51.79
CA LEU A 109 -1.11 20.71 53.01
C LEU A 109 -2.32 21.15 53.85
N PHE A 110 -2.43 20.47 54.98
CA PHE A 110 -3.29 20.72 56.11
C PHE A 110 -3.33 22.21 56.55
N LEU A 111 -4.56 22.67 56.85
CA LEU A 111 -4.96 23.46 58.05
C LEU A 111 -4.61 24.97 58.15
N PRO A 112 -5.29 25.77 59.00
CA PRO A 112 -5.92 25.47 60.32
C PRO A 112 -7.34 24.90 60.33
#